data_AF-A0A1Q3H1S6-F1
#
_entry.id   AF-A0A1Q3H1S6-F1
#
_cell.length_a   1.000
_cell.length_b   1.000
_cell.length_c   1.000
_cell.angle_alpha   90.00
_cell.angle_beta   90.00
_cell.angle_gamma   90.00
#
_symmetry.space_group_name_H-M   'P 1'
#
loop_
_entity.id
_entity.type
_entity.pdbx_description
1 polymer ?
#
loop_
_entity_poly.entity_id
_entity_poly.type
_entity_poly.pdbx_seq_one_letter_code
_entity_poly.pdbx_strand_id
1 'polypeptide(L)'
;MKASKQQKNREEQLFVSDAVLLTFRQLFPELDLSKVTWSWEVPYKIYEAEFEADDKEYEVEIAVTGQHILTEIEIESDQLPEAVRKSMRKTYPNQSVDEIERVEYSNGLVYYEIELEKGEKTREVFYREDGLFIGESEHF
;
A
#
# COMPACT_ATOMS: atom_id res chain seq x y z
N MET A 1 -43.59 8.29 28.02
CA MET A 1 -43.67 8.17 26.55
C MET A 1 -42.29 7.77 26.04
N LYS A 2 -42.19 6.61 25.37
CA LYS A 2 -40.98 6.13 24.69
C LYS A 2 -40.99 6.68 23.26
N ALA A 3 -39.88 7.29 22.83
CA ALA A 3 -39.37 7.41 21.45
C ALA A 3 -38.18 8.40 21.50
N SER A 4 -37.04 8.19 20.85
CA SER A 4 -36.55 7.07 20.05
C SER A 4 -35.03 7.08 20.10
N LYS A 5 -34.45 5.89 20.24
CA LYS A 5 -33.07 5.60 19.90
C LYS A 5 -32.84 5.97 18.43
N GLN A 6 -32.26 7.13 18.15
CA GLN A 6 -31.80 7.48 16.81
C GLN A 6 -30.64 8.48 16.87
N GLN A 7 -29.61 8.16 17.64
CA GLN A 7 -28.24 8.57 17.35
C GLN A 7 -27.46 7.27 17.15
N LYS A 8 -27.71 6.64 16.00
CA LYS A 8 -27.01 5.44 15.55
C LYS A 8 -26.14 5.90 14.38
N ASN A 9 -24.83 5.81 14.57
CA ASN A 9 -23.76 5.89 13.58
C ASN A 9 -23.98 6.90 12.44
N ARG A 10 -23.48 8.12 12.61
CA ARG A 10 -22.91 8.83 11.47
C ARG A 10 -21.50 8.27 11.37
N GLU A 11 -21.28 7.28 10.50
CA GLU A 11 -19.93 7.02 10.02
C GLU A 11 -19.41 8.37 9.54
N GLU A 12 -18.33 8.84 10.17
CA GLU A 12 -17.70 10.10 9.75
C GLU A 12 -17.19 9.86 8.34
N GLN A 13 -17.95 10.31 7.36
CA GLN A 13 -17.53 10.26 5.96
C GLN A 13 -16.18 10.98 5.89
N LEU A 14 -15.12 10.22 5.57
CA LEU A 14 -13.77 10.75 5.46
C LEU A 14 -13.78 11.89 4.45
N PHE A 15 -13.37 13.07 4.89
CA PHE A 15 -13.22 14.22 4.00
C PHE A 15 -11.83 14.18 3.37
N VAL A 16 -11.78 13.89 2.08
CA VAL A 16 -10.57 13.98 1.26
C VAL A 16 -10.44 15.40 0.74
N SER A 17 -9.31 16.06 1.02
CA SER A 17 -9.11 17.46 0.65
C SER A 17 -8.91 17.65 -0.85
N ASP A 18 -9.23 18.85 -1.37
CA ASP A 18 -8.97 19.20 -2.79
C ASP A 18 -7.50 19.00 -3.19
N ALA A 19 -6.55 19.28 -2.29
CA ALA A 19 -5.13 19.10 -2.57
C ALA A 19 -4.78 17.62 -2.82
N VAL A 20 -5.37 16.72 -2.03
CA VAL A 20 -5.19 15.26 -2.17
C VAL A 20 -5.85 14.77 -3.45
N LEU A 21 -7.10 15.18 -3.71
CA LEU A 21 -7.82 14.81 -4.94
C LEU A 21 -7.11 15.30 -6.21
N LEU A 22 -6.53 16.51 -6.20
CA LEU A 22 -5.77 17.05 -7.32
C LEU A 22 -4.52 16.21 -7.61
N THR A 23 -3.76 15.85 -6.58
CA THR A 23 -2.57 15.00 -6.73
C THR A 23 -2.95 13.61 -7.23
N PHE A 24 -3.97 12.98 -6.65
CA PHE A 24 -4.45 11.68 -7.09
C PHE A 24 -4.88 11.70 -8.57
N ARG A 25 -5.64 12.73 -9.00
CA ARG A 25 -6.05 12.91 -10.40
C ARG A 25 -4.88 13.17 -11.36
N GLN A 26 -3.76 13.70 -10.88
CA GLN A 26 -2.56 13.85 -11.73
C GLN A 26 -1.88 12.51 -12.00
N LEU A 27 -1.88 11.62 -11.00
CA LEU A 27 -1.33 10.27 -11.11
C LEU A 27 -2.28 9.36 -11.92
N PHE A 28 -3.59 9.43 -11.66
CA PHE A 28 -4.62 8.58 -12.23
C PHE A 28 -5.75 9.42 -12.88
N PRO A 29 -5.48 10.09 -14.03
CA PRO A 29 -6.42 11.05 -14.63
C PRO A 29 -7.75 10.42 -15.05
N GLU A 30 -7.70 9.19 -15.57
CA GLU A 30 -8.85 8.50 -16.15
C GLU A 30 -9.60 7.60 -15.15
N LEU A 31 -9.10 7.45 -13.92
CA LEU A 31 -9.72 6.57 -12.92
C LEU A 31 -11.05 7.18 -12.45
N ASP A 32 -12.07 6.34 -12.34
CA ASP A 32 -13.33 6.70 -11.72
C ASP A 32 -13.16 6.74 -10.20
N LEU A 33 -13.23 7.93 -9.60
CA LEU A 33 -13.06 8.12 -8.14
C LEU A 33 -14.10 7.35 -7.30
N SER A 34 -15.22 6.92 -7.88
CA SER A 34 -16.18 6.07 -7.16
C SER A 34 -15.66 4.65 -6.89
N LYS A 35 -14.56 4.26 -7.54
CA LYS A 35 -13.87 2.99 -7.31
C LYS A 35 -12.76 3.07 -6.26
N VAL A 36 -12.47 4.27 -5.75
CA VAL A 36 -11.38 4.49 -4.80
C VAL A 36 -11.93 4.41 -3.38
N THR A 37 -11.39 3.48 -2.60
CA THR A 37 -11.58 3.45 -1.16
C THR A 37 -10.55 4.38 -0.54
N TRP A 38 -11.00 5.28 0.34
CA TRP A 38 -10.12 6.23 1.02
C TRP A 38 -10.05 5.89 2.50
N SER A 39 -8.84 5.74 3.01
CA SER A 39 -8.50 5.53 4.42
C SER A 39 -7.69 6.73 4.95
N TRP A 40 -7.49 6.76 6.27
CA TRP A 40 -6.72 7.80 6.93
C TRP A 40 -5.80 7.18 7.97
N GLU A 41 -4.51 7.16 7.64
CA GLU A 41 -3.50 6.50 8.43
C GLU A 41 -3.00 7.40 9.56
N VAL A 42 -3.23 6.94 10.79
CA VAL A 42 -2.81 7.58 12.04
C VAL A 42 -1.72 6.75 12.71
N PRO A 43 -0.64 7.37 13.24
CA PRO A 43 -0.47 8.80 13.51
C PRO A 43 0.16 9.61 12.37
N TYR A 44 0.45 8.98 11.22
CA TYR A 44 1.26 9.58 10.15
C TYR A 44 0.57 10.68 9.35
N LYS A 45 -0.76 10.80 9.48
CA LYS A 45 -1.57 11.82 8.82
C LYS A 45 -1.49 11.74 7.29
N ILE A 46 -1.65 10.52 6.79
CA ILE A 46 -1.59 10.17 5.38
C ILE A 46 -2.99 9.78 4.93
N TYR A 47 -3.39 10.30 3.78
CA TYR A 47 -4.52 9.73 3.04
C TYR A 47 -3.99 8.61 2.18
N GLU A 48 -4.62 7.46 2.27
CA GLU A 48 -4.35 6.34 1.40
C GLU A 48 -5.59 6.12 0.52
N ALA A 49 -5.30 5.85 -0.75
CA ALA A 49 -6.27 5.60 -1.79
C ALA A 49 -6.02 4.21 -2.36
N GLU A 50 -6.93 3.29 -2.06
CA GLU A 50 -6.89 1.90 -2.47
C GLU A 50 -7.89 1.70 -3.63
N PHE A 51 -7.45 1.03 -4.70
CA PHE A 51 -8.30 0.70 -5.84
C PHE A 51 -7.69 -0.39 -6.72
N GLU A 52 -8.54 -1.06 -7.50
CA GLU A 52 -8.09 -1.98 -8.54
C GLU A 52 -7.97 -1.29 -9.92
N ALA A 53 -6.87 -1.54 -10.61
CA ALA A 53 -6.66 -1.16 -12.01
C ALA A 53 -5.80 -2.21 -12.73
N ASP A 54 -6.12 -2.51 -14.00
CA ASP A 54 -5.38 -3.50 -14.80
C ASP A 54 -5.15 -4.86 -14.11
N ASP A 55 -6.18 -5.35 -13.40
CA ASP A 55 -6.18 -6.59 -12.61
C ASP A 55 -5.12 -6.62 -11.49
N LYS A 56 -4.79 -5.45 -10.93
CA LYS A 56 -3.86 -5.26 -9.82
C LYS A 56 -4.46 -4.35 -8.77
N GLU A 57 -4.13 -4.60 -7.51
CA GLU A 57 -4.37 -3.69 -6.41
C GLU A 57 -3.32 -2.56 -6.40
N TYR A 58 -3.79 -1.35 -6.11
CA TYR A 58 -2.98 -0.15 -5.98
C TYR A 58 -3.31 0.55 -4.67
N GLU A 59 -2.27 0.92 -3.94
CA GLU A 59 -2.37 1.83 -2.80
C GLU A 59 -1.55 3.09 -3.08
N VAL A 60 -2.13 4.26 -2.80
CA VAL A 60 -1.48 5.55 -3.06
C VAL A 60 -1.51 6.39 -1.79
N GLU A 61 -0.34 6.56 -1.19
CA GLU A 61 -0.17 7.42 -0.03
C GLU A 61 0.08 8.88 -0.43
N ILE A 62 -0.76 9.77 0.10
CA ILE A 62 -0.68 11.22 -0.10
C ILE A 62 -0.75 11.92 1.25
N ALA A 63 0.27 12.73 1.55
CA ALA A 63 0.27 13.56 2.75
C ALA A 63 -0.90 14.56 2.73
N VAL A 64 -1.34 15.01 3.91
CA VAL A 64 -2.38 16.06 4.05
C VAL A 64 -2.10 17.35 3.27
N THR A 65 -0.83 17.60 2.91
CA THR A 65 -0.41 18.75 2.09
C THR A 65 -0.67 18.57 0.59
N GLY A 66 -1.12 17.38 0.16
CA GLY A 66 -1.22 16.98 -1.25
C GLY A 66 0.10 16.45 -1.83
N GLN A 67 1.13 16.22 -1.03
CA GLN A 67 2.37 15.62 -1.50
C GLN A 67 2.19 14.10 -1.65
N HIS A 68 2.40 13.57 -2.86
CA HIS A 68 2.53 12.13 -3.10
C HIS A 68 3.75 11.58 -2.34
N ILE A 69 3.55 10.49 -1.61
CA ILE A 69 4.59 9.83 -0.82
C ILE A 69 5.10 8.64 -1.61
N LEU A 70 4.21 7.67 -1.85
CA LEU A 70 4.47 6.44 -2.57
C LEU A 70 3.21 5.91 -3.28
N THR A 71 3.44 4.97 -4.19
CA THR A 71 2.40 4.12 -4.77
C THR A 71 2.86 2.68 -4.68
N GLU A 72 2.08 1.85 -4.00
CA GLU A 72 2.21 0.41 -3.99
C GLU A 72 1.35 -0.20 -5.10
N ILE A 73 1.85 -1.29 -5.65
CA ILE A 73 1.24 -2.01 -6.77
C ILE A 73 1.49 -3.48 -6.52
N GLU A 74 0.43 -4.27 -6.36
CA GLU A 74 0.54 -5.71 -6.25
C GLU A 74 1.12 -6.28 -7.57
N ILE A 75 2.13 -7.12 -7.44
CA ILE A 75 2.81 -7.76 -8.56
C ILE A 75 2.92 -9.27 -8.40
N GLU A 76 2.90 -9.95 -9.54
CA GLU A 76 3.09 -11.39 -9.57
C GLU A 76 4.55 -11.78 -9.31
N SER A 77 4.74 -12.99 -8.79
CA SER A 77 6.07 -13.50 -8.44
C SER A 77 7.07 -13.53 -9.58
N ASP A 78 6.61 -13.59 -10.84
CA ASP A 78 7.44 -13.57 -12.03
C ASP A 78 7.92 -12.16 -12.42
N GLN A 79 7.23 -11.11 -11.97
CA GLN A 79 7.58 -9.70 -12.14
C GLN A 79 8.66 -9.25 -11.14
N LEU A 80 8.85 -9.98 -10.03
CA LEU A 80 9.90 -9.68 -9.05
C LEU A 80 11.31 -9.84 -9.66
N PRO A 81 12.22 -8.86 -9.51
CA PRO A 81 13.57 -8.94 -10.06
C PRO A 81 14.34 -10.18 -9.59
N GLU A 82 15.11 -10.78 -10.50
CA GLU A 82 15.88 -12.00 -10.19
C GLU A 82 16.86 -11.79 -9.02
N ALA A 83 17.46 -10.60 -8.94
CA ALA A 83 18.40 -10.24 -7.87
C ALA A 83 17.72 -10.28 -6.49
N VAL A 84 16.51 -9.69 -6.37
CA VAL A 84 15.70 -9.74 -5.16
C VAL A 84 15.31 -11.17 -4.83
N ARG A 85 14.75 -11.92 -5.80
CA ARG A 85 14.34 -13.32 -5.61
C ARG A 85 15.49 -14.21 -5.14
N LYS A 86 16.70 -13.99 -5.64
CA LYS A 86 17.91 -14.71 -5.22
C LYS A 86 18.37 -14.31 -3.82
N SER A 87 18.36 -13.01 -3.52
CA SER A 87 18.73 -12.48 -2.20
C SER A 87 17.78 -12.99 -1.12
N MET A 88 16.47 -12.87 -1.35
CA MET A 88 15.41 -13.33 -0.45
C MET A 88 15.52 -14.83 -0.16
N ARG A 89 15.58 -15.70 -1.18
CA ARG A 89 15.70 -17.17 -0.95
C ARG A 89 16.96 -17.58 -0.22
N LYS A 90 18.03 -16.79 -0.30
CA LYS A 90 19.26 -17.05 0.45
C LYS A 90 19.08 -16.76 1.94
N THR A 91 18.36 -15.68 2.27
CA THR A 91 18.12 -15.24 3.64
C THR A 91 16.97 -16.01 4.30
N TYR A 92 15.91 -16.29 3.55
CA TYR A 92 14.65 -16.89 4.01
C TYR A 92 14.29 -18.17 3.22
N PRO A 93 15.13 -19.22 3.24
CA PRO A 93 14.96 -20.39 2.36
C PRO A 93 13.74 -21.28 2.64
N ASN A 94 13.05 -21.10 3.76
CA ASN A 94 11.93 -21.95 4.21
C ASN A 94 10.66 -21.16 4.50
N GLN A 95 10.51 -19.97 3.93
CA GLN A 95 9.31 -19.14 4.04
C GLN A 95 8.60 -19.10 2.68
N SER A 96 7.27 -19.19 2.68
CA SER A 96 6.46 -18.92 1.50
C SER A 96 6.34 -17.41 1.30
N VAL A 97 6.11 -17.00 0.07
CA VAL A 97 5.71 -15.63 -0.26
C VAL A 97 4.19 -15.62 -0.31
N ASP A 98 3.55 -14.70 0.39
CA ASP A 98 2.11 -14.49 0.33
C ASP A 98 1.79 -13.39 -0.68
N GLU A 99 2.39 -12.22 -0.48
CA GLU A 99 2.19 -11.04 -1.30
C GLU A 99 3.50 -10.37 -1.72
N ILE A 100 3.48 -9.68 -2.86
CA ILE A 100 4.61 -8.91 -3.37
C ILE A 100 4.09 -7.57 -3.89
N GLU A 101 4.63 -6.50 -3.34
CA GLU A 101 4.34 -5.16 -3.80
C GLU A 101 5.57 -4.49 -4.39
N ARG A 102 5.33 -3.73 -5.46
CA ARG A 102 6.32 -2.81 -6.00
C ARG A 102 6.02 -1.40 -5.53
N VAL A 103 6.85 -0.91 -4.62
CA VAL A 103 6.72 0.41 -4.00
C VAL A 103 7.44 1.47 -4.84
N GLU A 104 6.69 2.38 -5.46
CA GLU A 104 7.21 3.55 -6.17
C GLU A 104 7.18 4.81 -5.29
N TYR A 105 8.33 5.25 -4.81
CA TYR A 105 8.43 6.51 -4.06
C TYR A 105 8.41 7.73 -4.97
N SER A 106 7.84 8.82 -4.49
CA SER A 106 7.81 10.13 -5.17
C SER A 106 9.18 10.71 -5.56
N ASN A 107 10.26 10.25 -4.93
CA ASN A 107 11.64 10.62 -5.25
C ASN A 107 12.26 9.78 -6.40
N GLY A 108 11.50 8.85 -6.98
CA GLY A 108 11.92 7.96 -8.07
C GLY A 108 12.62 6.68 -7.62
N LEU A 109 12.70 6.40 -6.32
CA LEU A 109 13.17 5.10 -5.82
C LEU A 109 12.08 4.04 -5.98
N VAL A 110 12.50 2.82 -6.30
CA VAL A 110 11.63 1.64 -6.41
C VAL A 110 12.13 0.57 -5.48
N TYR A 111 11.30 0.20 -4.50
CA TYR A 111 11.54 -0.92 -3.59
C TYR A 111 10.54 -2.05 -3.87
N TYR A 112 10.84 -3.21 -3.29
CA TYR A 112 9.98 -4.37 -3.29
C TYR A 112 9.72 -4.76 -1.85
N GLU A 113 8.45 -4.75 -1.49
CA GLU A 113 7.93 -5.27 -0.24
C GLU A 113 7.39 -6.68 -0.50
N ILE A 114 7.71 -7.59 0.40
CA ILE A 114 7.38 -9.00 0.22
C ILE A 114 6.92 -9.53 1.57
N GLU A 115 5.66 -9.94 1.64
CA GLU A 115 5.14 -10.63 2.81
C GLU A 115 5.59 -12.10 2.75
N LEU A 116 6.30 -12.51 3.80
CA LEU A 116 6.79 -13.86 3.98
C LEU A 116 6.07 -14.56 5.12
N GLU A 117 5.60 -15.76 4.85
CA GLU A 117 4.91 -16.58 5.83
C GLU A 117 5.74 -17.76 6.33
N LYS A 118 5.60 -18.04 7.62
CA LYS A 118 6.10 -19.26 8.25
C LYS A 118 5.13 -19.78 9.30
N GLY A 119 4.16 -20.57 8.87
CA GLY A 119 3.05 -21.00 9.73
C GLY A 119 2.09 -19.85 9.91
N GLU A 120 1.72 -19.52 11.16
CA GLU A 120 0.83 -18.38 11.48
C GLU A 120 1.56 -17.05 11.66
N LYS A 121 2.85 -16.99 11.29
CA LYS A 121 3.68 -15.79 11.44
C LYS A 121 3.98 -15.20 10.08
N THR A 122 3.74 -13.91 9.95
CA THR A 122 4.07 -13.13 8.77
C THR A 122 5.20 -12.14 9.08
N ARG A 123 5.90 -11.69 8.06
CA ARG A 123 6.89 -10.61 8.12
C ARG A 123 6.95 -9.94 6.76
N GLU A 124 7.15 -8.63 6.72
CA GLU A 124 7.47 -7.97 5.46
C GLU A 124 8.98 -7.80 5.37
N VAL A 125 9.52 -7.97 4.16
CA VAL A 125 10.93 -7.75 3.88
C VAL A 125 11.08 -6.79 2.70
N PHE A 126 11.99 -5.84 2.86
CA PHE A 126 12.15 -4.73 1.93
C PHE A 126 13.46 -4.88 1.16
N TYR A 127 13.38 -4.79 -0.16
CA TYR A 127 14.53 -4.89 -1.06
C TYR A 127 14.58 -3.77 -2.07
N ARG A 128 15.79 -3.34 -2.43
CA ARG A 128 16.01 -2.58 -3.67
C ARG A 128 16.04 -3.52 -4.87
N GLU A 129 15.79 -2.98 -6.06
CA GLU A 129 15.81 -3.70 -7.33
C GLU A 129 17.10 -4.51 -7.57
N ASP A 130 18.25 -4.04 -7.07
CA ASP A 130 19.55 -4.71 -7.15
C ASP A 130 19.71 -5.91 -6.18
N GLY A 131 18.67 -6.22 -5.39
CA GLY A 131 18.65 -7.30 -4.41
C GLY A 131 19.26 -6.94 -3.05
N LEU A 132 19.61 -5.67 -2.81
CA LEU A 132 20.04 -5.21 -1.50
C LEU A 132 18.87 -5.24 -0.51
N PHE A 133 19.04 -5.98 0.59
CA PHE A 133 18.12 -5.97 1.72
C PHE A 133 18.18 -4.62 2.45
N ILE A 134 17.01 -4.03 2.71
CA ILE A 134 16.84 -2.73 3.34
C ILE A 134 16.38 -2.88 4.79
N GLY A 135 15.45 -3.79 5.04
CA GLY A 135 14.89 -4.01 6.37
C GLY A 135 13.79 -5.07 6.38
N GLU A 136 13.26 -5.33 7.57
CA GLU A 136 12.09 -6.18 7.77
C GLU A 136 11.20 -5.57 8.87
N SER A 137 9.89 -5.81 8.76
CA SER A 137 8.89 -5.58 9.80
C SER A 137 8.37 -6.95 10.29
N GLU A 138 7.77 -6.99 11.48
CA GLU A 138 7.05 -8.19 11.95
C GLU A 138 5.67 -7.76 12.43
N HIS A 139 4.63 -8.41 11.89
CA HIS A 139 3.25 -8.28 12.34
C HIS A 139 2.95 -9.51 13.23
N PHE A 140 2.62 -9.28 14.50
CA PHE A 140 2.42 -10.33 15.53
C PHE A 140 1.02 -10.30 16.14
#